data_AF-A0AAW6BN88-F1
#
_entry.id   AF-A0AAW6BN88-F1
#
_cell.length_a   1.000
_cell.length_b   1.000
_cell.length_c   1.000
_cell.angle_alpha   90.00
_cell.angle_beta   90.00
_cell.angle_gamma   90.00
#
_symmetry.space_group_name_H-M   'P 1'
#
loop_
_entity.id
_entity.type
_entity.pdbx_description
1 polymer ?
#
loop_
_entity_poly.entity_id
_entity_poly.type
_entity_poly.pdbx_seq_one_letter_code
_entity_poly.pdbx_strand_id
1 'polypeptide(L)'
;MSNIRNKSTLITPQLTLMWDKSNEPWGARDHQSRFIYANPAFYQLLNLPEDFDIIGLTTGELPSPIAEYAEEVHRQDQKAIQTMQRITSLETHRFGENNVKQSYICDKFPLYDENNDCIGIFFHMYQPQDFSVSYYYDKTSPSNLEFTPPNNILTQTEWEVLFLTLRSQDEESIGEELTMSTEDVVNHIQSIYQKFNLPLQIELADFCQKNNYHLYIPERFITIGSKEL
;
A
#
# COMPACT_ATOMS: atom_id res chain seq x y z
N MET A 1 23.92 -19.89 -7.27
CA MET A 1 25.17 -19.09 -7.28
C MET A 1 24.78 -17.69 -6.89
N SER A 2 25.17 -17.24 -5.70
CA SER A 2 24.75 -15.95 -5.14
C SER A 2 25.46 -14.81 -5.87
N ASN A 3 24.72 -14.03 -6.65
CA ASN A 3 25.20 -12.73 -7.13
C ASN A 3 25.43 -11.84 -5.90
N ILE A 4 26.69 -11.67 -5.54
CA ILE A 4 27.12 -10.65 -4.59
C ILE A 4 26.90 -9.33 -5.32
N ARG A 5 25.68 -8.78 -5.19
CA ARG A 5 25.36 -7.40 -5.57
C ARG A 5 26.47 -6.53 -4.97
N ASN A 6 27.04 -5.62 -5.77
CA ASN A 6 28.01 -4.64 -5.30
C ASN A 6 27.39 -3.92 -4.09
N LYS A 7 27.77 -4.33 -2.87
CA LYS A 7 27.26 -3.69 -1.66
C LYS A 7 27.80 -2.28 -1.71
N SER A 8 26.90 -1.32 -1.89
CA SER A 8 27.23 0.09 -1.76
C SER A 8 27.97 0.27 -0.44
N THR A 9 29.23 0.72 -0.51
CA THR A 9 30.07 0.98 0.66
C THR A 9 29.53 2.12 1.53
N LEU A 10 28.45 2.77 1.08
CA LEU A 10 27.80 3.90 1.73
C LEU A 10 26.85 3.49 2.85
N ILE A 11 26.46 2.20 2.94
CA ILE A 11 25.52 1.72 3.96
C ILE A 11 26.16 0.60 4.75
N THR A 12 26.04 0.68 6.07
CA THR A 12 26.60 -0.34 6.96
C THR A 12 26.02 -1.73 6.68
N PRO A 13 26.84 -2.80 6.76
CA PRO A 13 26.37 -4.16 6.50
C PRO A 13 25.20 -4.60 7.38
N GLN A 14 25.11 -4.12 8.61
CA GLN A 14 24.04 -4.47 9.55
C GLN A 14 22.65 -4.06 9.01
N LEU A 15 22.54 -2.85 8.45
CA LEU A 15 21.28 -2.37 7.86
C LEU A 15 20.91 -3.17 6.61
N THR A 16 21.86 -3.32 5.68
CA THR A 16 21.59 -4.08 4.44
C THR A 16 21.23 -5.54 4.72
N LEU A 17 21.89 -6.20 5.67
CA LEU A 17 21.56 -7.57 6.07
C LEU A 17 20.17 -7.70 6.72
N MET A 18 19.71 -6.67 7.42
CA MET A 18 18.36 -6.62 7.98
C MET A 18 17.32 -6.43 6.87
N TRP A 19 17.53 -5.46 5.98
CA TRP A 19 16.63 -5.15 4.88
C TRP A 19 16.55 -6.28 3.84
N ASP A 20 17.66 -6.96 3.56
CA ASP A 20 17.71 -8.13 2.67
C ASP A 20 16.85 -9.30 3.17
N LYS A 21 16.65 -9.42 4.50
CA LYS A 21 15.83 -10.46 5.13
C LYS A 21 14.38 -10.05 5.35
N SER A 22 14.05 -8.78 5.13
CA SER A 22 12.68 -8.29 5.29
C SER A 22 11.84 -8.64 4.06
N ASN A 23 10.58 -9.01 4.30
CA ASN A 23 9.58 -9.19 3.25
C ASN A 23 8.90 -7.86 2.86
N GLU A 24 9.25 -6.76 3.53
CA GLU A 24 8.73 -5.43 3.26
C GLU A 24 9.69 -4.67 2.35
N PRO A 25 9.20 -3.77 1.48
CA PRO A 25 10.06 -2.94 0.66
C PRO A 25 10.91 -1.97 1.47
N TRP A 26 12.23 -2.07 1.29
CA TRP A 26 13.21 -1.14 1.82
C TRP A 26 14.11 -0.62 0.72
N GLY A 27 14.54 0.63 0.84
CA GLY A 27 15.56 1.19 -0.01
C GLY A 27 16.23 2.38 0.63
N ALA A 28 17.28 2.86 -0.02
CA ALA A 28 17.99 4.07 0.39
C ALA A 28 18.36 4.89 -0.84
N ARG A 29 18.32 6.20 -0.66
CA ARG A 29 18.68 7.19 -1.67
C ARG A 29 19.65 8.22 -1.11
N ASP A 30 20.56 8.70 -1.94
CA ASP A 30 21.49 9.78 -1.59
C ASP A 30 20.79 11.15 -1.52
N HIS A 31 21.57 12.21 -1.26
CA HIS A 31 21.08 13.59 -1.26
C HIS A 31 20.44 14.07 -2.56
N GLN A 32 20.78 13.44 -3.69
CA GLN A 32 20.22 13.76 -4.99
C GLN A 32 19.01 12.88 -5.30
N SER A 33 18.47 12.15 -4.31
CA SER A 33 17.37 11.19 -4.47
C SER A 33 17.68 10.07 -5.48
N ARG A 34 18.96 9.68 -5.59
CA ARG A 34 19.39 8.53 -6.40
C ARG A 34 19.51 7.29 -5.55
N PHE A 35 19.04 6.15 -6.03
CA PHE A 35 19.09 4.89 -5.29
C PHE A 35 20.54 4.48 -5.00
N ILE A 36 20.82 4.20 -3.74
CA ILE A 36 22.09 3.63 -3.28
C ILE A 36 21.89 2.20 -2.72
N TYR A 37 20.64 1.81 -2.50
CA TYR A 37 20.24 0.45 -2.14
C TYR A 37 18.74 0.23 -2.38
N ALA A 38 18.35 -1.00 -2.72
CA ALA A 38 16.98 -1.47 -2.67
C ALA A 38 16.96 -2.99 -2.42
N ASN A 39 16.06 -3.45 -1.56
CA ASN A 39 15.94 -4.86 -1.21
C ASN A 39 15.07 -5.64 -2.23
N PRO A 40 15.10 -6.99 -2.22
CA PRO A 40 14.30 -7.80 -3.14
C PRO A 40 12.78 -7.53 -3.09
N ALA A 41 12.22 -7.20 -1.92
CA ALA A 41 10.81 -6.88 -1.78
C ALA A 41 10.41 -5.60 -2.54
N PHE A 42 11.29 -4.58 -2.59
CA PHE A 42 11.06 -3.38 -3.40
C PHE A 42 11.12 -3.68 -4.91
N TYR A 43 12.05 -4.54 -5.35
CA TYR A 43 12.07 -5.03 -6.73
C TYR A 43 10.77 -5.73 -7.11
N GLN A 44 10.28 -6.62 -6.25
CA GLN A 44 9.02 -7.33 -6.45
C GLN A 44 7.82 -6.38 -6.51
N LEU A 45 7.75 -5.41 -5.59
CA LEU A 45 6.67 -4.41 -5.56
C LEU A 45 6.56 -3.64 -6.89
N LEU A 46 7.71 -3.24 -7.43
CA LEU A 46 7.77 -2.49 -8.68
C LEU A 46 7.76 -3.35 -9.94
N ASN A 47 7.70 -4.68 -9.79
CA ASN A 47 7.83 -5.65 -10.87
C ASN A 47 9.10 -5.43 -11.73
N LEU A 48 10.21 -5.12 -11.07
CA LEU A 48 11.50 -4.93 -11.75
C LEU A 48 12.18 -6.28 -12.01
N PRO A 49 12.88 -6.45 -13.15
CA PRO A 49 13.72 -7.62 -13.38
C PRO A 49 14.75 -7.82 -12.27
N GLU A 50 15.07 -9.07 -11.94
CA GLU A 50 16.00 -9.38 -10.84
C GLU A 50 17.43 -8.85 -11.09
N ASP A 51 17.80 -8.71 -12.37
CA ASP A 51 19.08 -8.19 -12.86
C ASP A 51 19.05 -6.68 -13.19
N PHE A 52 17.93 -6.00 -12.95
CA PHE A 52 17.82 -4.56 -13.16
C PHE A 52 18.74 -3.80 -12.18
N ASP A 53 19.66 -2.99 -12.74
CA ASP A 53 20.53 -2.15 -11.92
C ASP A 53 19.84 -0.84 -11.56
N ILE A 54 19.30 -0.79 -10.34
CA ILE A 54 18.61 0.39 -9.83
C ILE A 54 19.58 1.46 -9.32
N ILE A 55 20.84 1.11 -9.05
CA ILE A 55 21.76 1.98 -8.34
C ILE A 55 22.14 3.20 -9.19
N GLY A 56 22.12 4.39 -8.58
CA GLY A 56 22.39 5.68 -9.23
C GLY A 56 21.19 6.27 -9.98
N LEU A 57 20.12 5.51 -10.18
CA LEU A 57 18.90 5.99 -10.83
C LEU A 57 18.06 6.82 -9.86
N THR A 58 17.33 7.81 -10.39
CA THR A 58 16.22 8.48 -9.71
C THR A 58 14.92 7.70 -9.91
N THR A 59 13.89 8.01 -9.13
CA THR A 59 12.55 7.42 -9.31
C THR A 59 12.01 7.61 -10.74
N GLY A 60 12.29 8.76 -11.36
CA GLY A 60 11.82 9.08 -12.72
C GLY A 60 12.52 8.28 -13.84
N GLU A 61 13.63 7.63 -13.52
CA GLU A 61 14.39 6.78 -14.45
C GLU A 61 13.97 5.30 -14.35
N LEU A 62 13.06 4.95 -13.43
CA LEU A 62 12.60 3.58 -13.25
C LEU A 62 11.58 3.20 -14.34
N PRO A 63 11.62 1.96 -14.86
CA PRO A 63 10.60 1.44 -15.78
C PRO A 63 9.34 1.02 -15.02
N SER A 64 8.72 1.94 -14.30
CA SER A 64 7.58 1.69 -13.41
C SER A 64 6.63 2.89 -13.38
N PRO A 65 5.30 2.70 -13.18
CA PRO A 65 4.34 3.80 -13.06
C PRO A 65 4.71 4.84 -11.99
N ILE A 66 5.48 4.44 -10.97
CA ILE A 66 5.93 5.37 -9.93
C ILE A 66 6.86 6.48 -10.45
N ALA A 67 7.43 6.32 -11.66
CA ALA A 67 8.27 7.33 -12.30
C ALA A 67 7.53 8.66 -12.52
N GLU A 68 6.21 8.61 -12.73
CA GLU A 68 5.37 9.81 -12.87
C GLU A 68 5.33 10.66 -11.59
N TYR A 69 5.69 10.08 -10.44
CA TYR A 69 5.67 10.74 -9.12
C TYR A 69 7.07 11.12 -8.64
N ALA A 70 8.07 11.14 -9.53
CA ALA A 70 9.46 11.43 -9.18
C ALA A 70 9.65 12.78 -8.49
N GLU A 71 8.94 13.82 -8.92
CA GLU A 71 9.00 15.16 -8.31
C GLU A 71 8.54 15.14 -6.85
N GLU A 72 7.41 14.47 -6.57
CA GLU A 72 6.85 14.36 -5.23
C GLU A 72 7.75 13.51 -4.33
N VAL A 73 8.28 12.40 -4.85
CA VAL A 73 9.25 11.57 -4.13
C VAL A 73 10.51 12.38 -3.77
N HIS A 74 11.04 13.16 -4.71
CA HIS A 74 12.18 14.03 -4.47
C HIS A 74 11.87 15.10 -3.42
N ARG A 75 10.71 15.77 -3.53
CA ARG A 75 10.27 16.79 -2.57
C ARG A 75 10.24 16.26 -1.14
N GLN A 76 9.68 15.07 -0.94
CA GLN A 76 9.62 14.42 0.37
C GLN A 76 10.99 13.99 0.89
N ASP A 77 11.86 13.45 0.03
CA ASP A 77 13.23 13.09 0.40
C ASP A 77 13.99 14.33 0.89
N GLN A 78 13.94 15.42 0.12
CA GLN A 78 14.55 16.70 0.49
C GLN A 78 13.99 17.24 1.80
N LYS A 79 12.67 17.13 2.01
CA LYS A 79 12.04 17.53 3.27
C LYS A 79 12.56 16.72 4.46
N ALA A 80 12.73 15.40 4.32
CA ALA A 80 13.31 14.56 5.39
C ALA A 80 14.76 14.94 5.68
N ILE A 81 15.58 15.13 4.63
CA ILE A 81 17.00 15.53 4.75
C ILE A 81 17.13 16.91 5.42
N GLN A 82 16.33 17.90 4.99
CA GLN A 82 16.44 19.27 5.50
C GLN A 82 15.92 19.41 6.93
N THR A 83 14.84 18.71 7.27
CA THR A 83 14.26 18.76 8.62
C THR A 83 14.97 17.85 9.60
N MET A 84 15.77 16.88 9.12
CA MET A 84 16.34 15.80 9.92
C MET A 84 15.25 15.03 10.70
N GLN A 85 14.05 14.93 10.11
CA GLN A 85 12.90 14.26 10.70
C GLN A 85 12.36 13.22 9.73
N ARG A 86 11.68 12.23 10.31
CA ARG A 86 10.93 11.26 9.52
C ARG A 86 9.79 11.95 8.79
N ILE A 87 9.64 11.65 7.51
CA ILE A 87 8.46 11.99 6.71
C ILE A 87 7.66 10.71 6.47
N THR A 88 6.39 10.73 6.83
CA THR A 88 5.46 9.61 6.62
C THR A 88 4.46 10.02 5.55
N SER A 89 4.17 9.12 4.61
CA SER A 89 3.25 9.36 3.51
C SER A 89 2.43 8.11 3.19
N LEU A 90 1.19 8.32 2.74
CA LEU A 90 0.37 7.29 2.12
C LEU A 90 0.60 7.35 0.60
N GLU A 91 1.26 6.34 0.08
CA GLU A 91 1.62 6.18 -1.33
C GLU A 91 0.63 5.24 -2.01
N THR A 92 -0.20 5.77 -2.91
CA THR A 92 -1.21 5.00 -3.63
C THR A 92 -0.92 5.04 -5.11
N HIS A 93 -0.43 3.91 -5.64
CA HIS A 93 0.00 3.79 -7.03
C HIS A 93 -0.44 2.45 -7.61
N ARG A 94 -0.16 2.25 -8.90
CA ARG A 94 -0.29 0.93 -9.50
C ARG A 94 1.01 0.16 -9.31
N PHE A 95 0.92 -1.04 -8.74
CA PHE A 95 2.05 -1.88 -8.37
C PHE A 95 1.91 -3.30 -8.92
N GLY A 96 3.03 -4.03 -8.92
CA GLY A 96 3.12 -5.43 -9.31
C GLY A 96 2.88 -5.71 -10.80
N GLU A 97 2.99 -6.99 -11.18
CA GLU A 97 2.82 -7.45 -12.56
C GLU A 97 1.42 -7.12 -13.13
N ASN A 98 0.39 -7.21 -12.28
CA ASN A 98 -1.00 -6.96 -12.67
C ASN A 98 -1.40 -5.49 -12.64
N ASN A 99 -0.47 -4.56 -12.32
CA ASN A 99 -0.71 -3.11 -12.32
C ASN A 99 -1.93 -2.70 -11.47
N VAL A 100 -2.09 -3.37 -10.32
CA VAL A 100 -3.22 -3.17 -9.40
C VAL A 100 -3.00 -1.90 -8.60
N LYS A 101 -4.05 -1.11 -8.40
CA LYS A 101 -4.01 0.08 -7.55
C LYS A 101 -3.94 -0.35 -6.09
N GLN A 102 -2.85 -0.02 -5.40
CA GLN A 102 -2.63 -0.39 -4.00
C GLN A 102 -2.04 0.79 -3.23
N SER A 103 -2.29 0.81 -1.92
CA SER A 103 -1.73 1.82 -1.03
C SER A 103 -0.69 1.21 -0.09
N TYR A 104 0.38 1.95 0.14
CA TYR A 104 1.44 1.65 1.10
C TYR A 104 1.68 2.88 1.97
N ILE A 105 1.97 2.67 3.26
CA ILE A 105 2.60 3.71 4.07
C ILE A 105 4.09 3.68 3.73
N CYS A 106 4.66 4.85 3.44
CA CYS A 106 6.08 5.04 3.19
C CYS A 106 6.65 5.97 4.25
N ASP A 107 7.48 5.40 5.13
CA ASP A 107 8.29 6.15 6.08
C ASP A 107 9.66 6.42 5.49
N LYS A 108 10.07 7.70 5.47
CA LYS A 108 11.39 8.16 5.00
C LYS A 108 12.15 8.73 6.18
N PHE A 109 13.30 8.15 6.47
CA PHE A 109 14.17 8.54 7.58
C PHE A 109 15.48 9.13 7.03
N PRO A 110 16.01 10.20 7.64
CA PRO A 110 17.37 10.66 7.35
C PRO A 110 18.38 9.53 7.59
N LEU A 111 19.27 9.32 6.63
CA LEU A 111 20.35 8.33 6.71
C LEU A 111 21.66 9.04 7.04
N TYR A 112 22.37 8.57 8.07
CA TYR A 112 23.62 9.17 8.54
C TYR A 112 24.81 8.25 8.31
N ASP A 113 25.97 8.85 8.04
CA ASP A 113 27.25 8.15 8.00
C ASP A 113 27.92 8.04 9.39
N GLU A 114 29.13 7.49 9.44
CA GLU A 114 29.91 7.33 10.68
C GLU A 114 30.37 8.67 11.30
N ASN A 115 30.38 9.76 10.51
CA ASN A 115 30.70 11.10 10.98
C ASN A 115 29.46 11.87 11.48
N ASN A 116 28.29 11.22 11.48
CA ASN A 116 26.99 11.82 11.80
C ASN A 116 26.55 12.89 10.78
N ASP A 117 27.09 12.83 9.56
CA ASP A 117 26.60 13.61 8.44
C ASP A 117 25.40 12.88 7.82
N CYS A 118 24.30 13.59 7.63
CA CYS A 118 23.19 13.06 6.83
C CYS A 118 23.70 12.89 5.41
N ILE A 119 23.57 11.70 4.82
CA ILE A 119 24.04 11.36 3.46
C ILE A 119 22.88 11.08 2.49
N GLY A 120 21.63 11.21 2.96
CA GLY A 120 20.43 10.93 2.19
C GLY A 120 19.30 10.44 3.07
N ILE A 121 18.52 9.49 2.56
CA ILE A 121 17.41 8.84 3.28
C ILE A 121 17.46 7.33 3.11
N PHE A 122 16.90 6.61 4.07
CA PHE A 122 16.34 5.29 3.81
C PHE A 122 14.83 5.35 3.94
N PHE A 123 14.14 4.49 3.21
CA PHE A 123 12.70 4.40 3.24
C PHE A 123 12.23 2.97 3.50
N HIS A 124 11.06 2.89 4.12
CA HIS A 124 10.36 1.67 4.45
C HIS A 124 8.92 1.78 3.96
N MET A 125 8.49 0.84 3.13
CA MET A 125 7.10 0.76 2.71
C MET A 125 6.44 -0.46 3.35
N TYR A 126 5.22 -0.29 3.84
CA TYR A 126 4.42 -1.37 4.41
C TYR A 126 2.93 -1.16 4.14
N GLN A 127 2.16 -2.24 4.14
CA GLN A 127 0.72 -2.15 3.89
C GLN A 127 0.02 -1.41 5.04
N PRO A 128 -0.92 -0.50 4.75
CA PRO A 128 -1.73 0.12 5.78
C PRO A 128 -2.58 -0.94 6.49
N GLN A 129 -2.70 -0.80 7.80
CA GLN A 129 -3.46 -1.72 8.65
C GLN A 129 -4.82 -1.11 9.00
N ASP A 130 -5.85 -1.96 9.02
CA ASP A 130 -7.13 -1.64 9.66
C ASP A 130 -6.95 -1.72 11.18
N PHE A 131 -6.43 -0.63 11.75
CA PHE A 131 -6.29 -0.49 13.20
C PHE A 131 -7.52 0.22 13.76
N SER A 132 -8.31 -0.50 14.56
CA SER A 132 -9.53 0.01 15.17
C SER A 132 -9.50 -0.14 16.70
N VAL A 133 -10.36 0.61 17.39
CA VAL A 133 -10.54 0.50 18.85
C VAL A 133 -10.99 -0.91 19.30
N SER A 134 -11.55 -1.71 18.39
CA SER A 134 -11.88 -3.13 18.61
C SER A 134 -10.67 -3.95 19.05
N TYR A 135 -9.44 -3.55 18.70
CA TYR A 135 -8.24 -4.19 19.20
C TYR A 135 -8.17 -4.18 20.74
N TYR A 136 -8.56 -3.07 21.37
CA TYR A 136 -8.44 -2.92 22.81
C TYR A 136 -9.54 -3.67 23.57
N TYR A 137 -10.77 -3.63 23.05
CA TYR A 137 -11.93 -4.23 23.70
C TYR A 137 -12.14 -5.70 23.29
N ASP A 138 -12.19 -5.98 21.99
CA ASP A 138 -12.49 -7.30 21.42
C ASP A 138 -11.24 -8.16 21.19
N LYS A 139 -10.03 -7.61 21.42
CA LYS A 139 -8.74 -8.29 21.17
C LYS A 139 -8.56 -8.75 19.74
N THR A 140 -9.20 -8.06 18.80
CA THR A 140 -9.06 -8.31 17.36
C THR A 140 -7.71 -7.78 16.87
N SER A 141 -6.87 -8.64 16.30
CA SER A 141 -5.58 -8.21 15.79
C SER A 141 -5.76 -7.31 14.55
N PRO A 142 -5.01 -6.20 14.44
CA PRO A 142 -4.99 -5.39 13.23
C PRO A 142 -4.56 -6.25 12.05
N SER A 143 -5.18 -6.02 10.90
CA SER A 143 -4.90 -6.75 9.67
C SER A 143 -4.64 -5.77 8.54
N ASN A 144 -3.84 -6.19 7.55
CA ASN A 144 -3.55 -5.35 6.41
C ASN A 144 -4.81 -5.14 5.56
N LEU A 145 -4.95 -3.94 5.00
CA LEU A 145 -6.00 -3.66 4.02
C LEU A 145 -5.69 -4.39 2.71
N GLU A 146 -6.74 -4.94 2.10
CA GLU A 146 -6.66 -5.69 0.86
C GLU A 146 -7.13 -4.82 -0.32
N PHE A 147 -6.36 -4.84 -1.39
CA PHE A 147 -6.63 -4.03 -2.60
C PHE A 147 -6.96 -4.89 -3.82
N THR A 148 -7.06 -6.20 -3.62
CA THR A 148 -7.52 -7.17 -4.60
C THR A 148 -8.78 -7.87 -4.07
N PRO A 149 -9.78 -8.15 -4.94
CA PRO A 149 -10.96 -8.88 -4.51
C PRO A 149 -10.59 -10.19 -3.79
N PRO A 150 -11.15 -10.47 -2.60
CA PRO A 150 -10.81 -11.67 -1.84
C PRO A 150 -11.13 -12.97 -2.57
N ASN A 151 -12.11 -12.92 -3.48
CA ASN A 151 -12.54 -14.02 -4.34
C ASN A 151 -13.36 -13.48 -5.53
N ASN A 152 -13.81 -14.39 -6.40
CA ASN A 152 -14.60 -14.12 -7.59
C ASN A 152 -16.11 -14.40 -7.40
N ILE A 153 -16.60 -14.54 -6.17
CA ILE A 153 -18.01 -14.84 -5.88
C ILE A 153 -18.89 -13.64 -6.23
N LEU A 154 -18.44 -12.44 -5.84
CA LEU A 154 -19.11 -11.18 -6.14
C LEU A 154 -18.52 -10.53 -7.39
N THR A 155 -19.38 -9.82 -8.11
CA THR A 155 -18.97 -8.90 -9.17
C THR A 155 -18.30 -7.66 -8.55
N GLN A 156 -17.60 -6.88 -9.38
CA GLN A 156 -16.99 -5.63 -8.93
C GLN A 156 -18.03 -4.69 -8.30
N THR A 157 -19.17 -4.47 -8.94
CA THR A 157 -20.24 -3.61 -8.42
C THR A 157 -20.81 -4.12 -7.09
N GLU A 158 -20.97 -5.43 -6.92
CA GLU A 158 -21.42 -6.00 -5.64
C GLU A 158 -20.39 -5.83 -4.53
N TRP A 159 -19.10 -5.92 -4.85
CA TRP A 159 -18.05 -5.58 -3.88
C TRP A 159 -18.09 -4.09 -3.50
N GLU A 160 -18.35 -3.20 -4.46
CA GLU A 160 -18.51 -1.76 -4.20
C GLU A 160 -19.73 -1.48 -3.31
N VAL A 161 -20.88 -2.10 -3.60
CA VAL A 161 -22.08 -2.01 -2.74
C VAL A 161 -21.79 -2.56 -1.35
N LEU A 162 -21.22 -3.76 -1.24
CA LEU A 162 -20.90 -4.37 0.05
C LEU A 162 -19.96 -3.48 0.89
N PHE A 163 -18.93 -2.91 0.25
CA PHE A 163 -18.00 -2.00 0.91
C PHE A 163 -18.69 -0.79 1.53
N LEU A 164 -19.64 -0.16 0.81
CA LEU A 164 -20.38 0.99 1.31
C LEU A 164 -21.42 0.61 2.36
N THR A 165 -22.10 -0.54 2.20
CA THR A 165 -23.01 -1.09 3.22
C THR A 165 -22.29 -1.30 4.55
N LEU A 166 -21.05 -1.81 4.53
CA LEU A 166 -20.25 -2.00 5.75
C LEU A 166 -19.83 -0.69 6.44
N ARG A 167 -19.95 0.46 5.76
CA ARG A 167 -19.67 1.80 6.30
C ARG A 167 -20.92 2.51 6.79
N SER A 168 -22.02 1.75 6.97
CA SER A 168 -23.31 2.24 7.47
C SER A 168 -23.91 3.37 6.62
N GLN A 169 -23.65 3.36 5.32
CA GLN A 169 -24.39 4.20 4.38
C GLN A 169 -25.75 3.55 4.11
N ASP A 170 -26.81 4.35 4.09
CA ASP A 170 -28.13 3.91 3.66
C ASP A 170 -28.17 3.69 2.13
N GLU A 171 -29.18 2.95 1.66
CA GLU A 171 -29.27 2.54 0.25
C GLU A 171 -29.43 3.71 -0.72
N GLU A 172 -29.97 4.84 -0.27
CA GLU A 172 -30.08 6.07 -1.07
C GLU A 172 -28.68 6.68 -1.26
N SER A 173 -27.93 6.86 -0.17
CA SER A 173 -26.54 7.34 -0.21
C SER A 173 -25.62 6.46 -1.08
N ILE A 174 -25.77 5.13 -0.99
CA ILE A 174 -25.02 4.18 -1.83
C ILE A 174 -25.40 4.36 -3.31
N GLY A 175 -26.68 4.55 -3.59
CA GLY A 175 -27.19 4.78 -4.95
C GLY A 175 -26.60 6.05 -5.56
N GLU A 176 -26.54 7.14 -4.80
CA GLU A 176 -25.91 8.39 -5.23
C GLU A 176 -24.42 8.20 -5.54
N GLU A 177 -23.66 7.61 -4.61
CA GLU A 177 -22.21 7.39 -4.75
C GLU A 177 -21.87 6.50 -5.95
N LEU A 178 -22.66 5.45 -6.18
CA LEU A 178 -22.46 4.51 -7.28
C LEU A 178 -23.15 4.91 -8.59
N THR A 179 -23.96 5.97 -8.58
CA THR A 179 -24.79 6.43 -9.71
C THR A 179 -25.78 5.35 -10.18
N MET A 180 -26.52 4.76 -9.24
CA MET A 180 -27.56 3.76 -9.47
C MET A 180 -28.83 4.07 -8.67
N SER A 181 -29.95 3.42 -8.99
CA SER A 181 -31.17 3.62 -8.22
C SER A 181 -31.11 2.90 -6.85
N THR A 182 -31.85 3.39 -5.86
CA THR A 182 -32.00 2.70 -4.57
C THR A 182 -32.51 1.27 -4.74
N GLU A 183 -33.37 1.03 -5.73
CA GLU A 183 -33.87 -0.32 -6.06
C GLU A 183 -32.73 -1.24 -6.53
N ASP A 184 -31.81 -0.74 -7.37
CA ASP A 184 -30.64 -1.50 -7.81
C ASP A 184 -29.71 -1.84 -6.64
N VAL A 185 -29.50 -0.91 -5.71
CA VAL A 185 -28.71 -1.15 -4.49
C VAL A 185 -29.33 -2.30 -3.68
N VAL A 186 -30.64 -2.25 -3.43
CA VAL A 186 -31.36 -3.32 -2.70
C VAL A 186 -31.24 -4.65 -3.44
N ASN A 187 -31.37 -4.65 -4.76
CA ASN A 187 -31.21 -5.85 -5.59
C ASN A 187 -29.79 -6.43 -5.50
N HIS A 188 -28.75 -5.58 -5.48
CA HIS A 188 -27.38 -6.00 -5.27
C HIS A 188 -27.16 -6.60 -3.88
N ILE A 189 -27.69 -5.96 -2.82
CA ILE A 189 -27.63 -6.50 -1.45
C ILE A 189 -28.29 -7.88 -1.40
N GLN A 190 -29.49 -8.04 -1.96
CA GLN A 190 -30.17 -9.33 -2.04
C GLN A 190 -29.35 -10.38 -2.81
N SER A 191 -28.72 -9.98 -3.92
CA SER A 191 -27.85 -10.87 -4.69
C SER A 191 -26.63 -11.31 -3.88
N ILE A 192 -26.02 -10.41 -3.10
CA ILE A 192 -24.90 -10.72 -2.20
C ILE A 192 -25.32 -11.78 -1.16
N TYR A 193 -26.47 -11.61 -0.51
CA TYR A 193 -27.02 -12.61 0.41
C TYR A 193 -27.19 -13.97 -0.28
N GLN A 194 -27.75 -14.00 -1.49
CA GLN A 194 -27.94 -15.24 -2.26
C GLN A 194 -26.60 -15.89 -2.64
N LYS A 195 -25.63 -15.11 -3.12
CA LYS A 195 -24.32 -15.61 -3.58
C LYS A 195 -23.48 -16.18 -2.44
N PHE A 196 -23.58 -15.60 -1.25
CA PHE A 196 -22.96 -16.16 -0.04
C PHE A 196 -23.83 -17.20 0.67
N ASN A 197 -25.03 -17.50 0.15
CA ASN A 197 -26.00 -18.42 0.75
C ASN A 197 -26.32 -18.04 2.22
N LEU A 198 -26.53 -16.75 2.47
CA LEU A 198 -26.77 -16.18 3.78
C LEU A 198 -28.27 -16.04 4.06
N PRO A 199 -28.73 -16.45 5.25
CA PRO A 199 -30.06 -16.07 5.73
C PRO A 199 -30.14 -14.55 5.99
N LEU A 200 -31.29 -13.92 5.73
CA LEU A 200 -31.48 -12.48 5.90
C LEU A 200 -31.29 -11.98 7.35
N GLN A 201 -31.42 -12.85 8.35
CA GLN A 201 -31.15 -12.50 9.74
C GLN A 201 -29.65 -12.36 10.09
N ILE A 202 -28.75 -12.76 9.20
CA ILE A 202 -27.31 -12.58 9.40
C ILE A 202 -26.94 -11.16 8.99
N GLU A 203 -26.32 -10.41 9.90
CA GLU A 203 -25.75 -9.12 9.58
C GLU A 203 -24.53 -9.29 8.66
N LEU A 204 -24.51 -8.58 7.52
CA LEU A 204 -23.39 -8.62 6.58
C LEU A 204 -22.07 -8.21 7.25
N ALA A 205 -22.11 -7.30 8.22
CA ALA A 205 -20.94 -6.86 8.98
C ALA A 205 -20.25 -8.02 9.70
N ASP A 206 -21.00 -8.78 10.50
CA ASP A 206 -20.49 -9.95 11.22
C ASP A 206 -19.94 -11.02 10.27
N PHE A 207 -20.65 -11.27 9.17
CA PHE A 207 -20.20 -12.22 8.15
C PHE A 207 -18.88 -11.77 7.50
N CYS A 208 -18.79 -10.50 7.10
CA CYS A 208 -17.60 -9.95 6.47
C CYS A 208 -16.42 -9.86 7.44
N GLN A 209 -16.66 -9.66 8.73
CA GLN A 209 -15.63 -9.69 9.75
C GLN A 209 -15.03 -11.10 9.88
N LYS A 210 -15.88 -12.13 9.98
CA LYS A 210 -15.45 -13.54 10.09
C LYS A 210 -14.68 -14.04 8.86
N ASN A 211 -14.95 -13.48 7.68
CA ASN A 211 -14.33 -13.88 6.42
C ASN A 211 -13.28 -12.88 5.91
N ASN A 212 -12.90 -11.88 6.70
CA ASN A 212 -11.94 -10.82 6.33
C ASN A 212 -12.34 -9.96 5.12
N TYR A 213 -13.60 -9.99 4.69
CA TYR A 213 -14.09 -9.20 3.56
C TYR A 213 -14.18 -7.70 3.85
N HIS A 214 -14.28 -7.33 5.14
CA HIS A 214 -14.24 -5.93 5.59
C HIS A 214 -12.90 -5.23 5.30
N LEU A 215 -11.80 -5.99 5.13
CA LEU A 215 -10.48 -5.45 4.85
C LEU A 215 -10.31 -5.03 3.37
N TYR A 216 -11.20 -5.49 2.48
CA TYR A 216 -11.11 -5.19 1.06
C TYR A 216 -11.59 -3.76 0.75
N ILE A 217 -10.78 -3.02 -0.02
CA ILE A 217 -11.11 -1.70 -0.54
C ILE A 217 -11.23 -1.77 -2.07
N PRO A 218 -12.43 -1.57 -2.64
CA PRO A 218 -12.63 -1.52 -4.08
C PRO A 218 -11.86 -0.38 -4.76
N GLU A 219 -11.33 -0.64 -5.96
CA GLU A 219 -10.47 0.29 -6.72
C GLU A 219 -11.11 1.67 -6.97
N ARG A 220 -12.44 1.72 -7.07
CA ARG A 220 -13.22 2.96 -7.27
C ARG A 220 -12.98 3.99 -6.16
N PHE A 221 -12.79 3.54 -4.92
CA PHE A 221 -12.64 4.41 -3.75
C PHE A 221 -11.19 4.78 -3.44
N ILE A 222 -10.25 4.30 -4.26
CA ILE A 222 -8.83 4.51 -4.07
C ILE A 222 -8.36 5.56 -5.09
N THR A 223 -7.83 6.67 -4.58
CA THR A 223 -7.30 7.75 -5.43
C THR A 223 -5.78 7.62 -5.54
N ILE A 224 -5.28 7.60 -6.78
CA ILE A 224 -3.83 7.55 -7.02
C ILE A 224 -3.19 8.86 -6.57
N GLY A 225 -2.04 8.76 -5.90
CA GLY A 225 -1.25 9.91 -5.47
C GLY A 225 -0.47 9.61 -4.20
N SER A 226 0.26 10.64 -3.75
CA SER A 226 0.95 10.64 -2.46
C SER A 226 0.31 11.66 -1.53
N LYS A 227 0.13 11.28 -0.27
CA LYS A 227 -0.38 12.16 0.79
C LYS A 227 0.51 12.04 2.02
N GLU A 228 1.25 13.09 2.36
CA GLU A 228 1.96 13.18 3.65
C GLU A 228 0.96 13.10 4.82
N LEU A 229 1.31 12.36 5.88
CA LEU A 229 0.47 12.10 7.07
C LEU A 229 0.91 12.93 8.29
#